data_AF-A0A1A3PSR4-F1
#
_entry.id   AF-A0A1A3PSR4-F1
#
_cell.length_a   1.000
_cell.length_b   1.000
_cell.length_c   1.000
_cell.angle_alpha   90.00
_cell.angle_beta   90.00
_cell.angle_gamma   90.00
#
_symmetry.space_group_name_H-M   'P 1'
#
loop_
_entity.id
_entity.type
_entity.pdbx_description
1 polymer ?
#
loop_
_entity_poly.entity_id
_entity_poly.type
_entity_poly.pdbx_seq_one_letter_code
_entity_poly.pdbx_strand_id
1 'polypeptide(L)'
;MAEFGLKSLIARTAAAALLAAPLLSVPTAHAVPLHCGGVGGVFVAHGTDGRGDCEPADSRAKCHIPPADQGDDYIGHIALDPLFPGGALAFGQAAILGMSSNKDCWKVPPS
;
A
#
# COMPACT_ATOMS: atom_id res chain seq x y z
N MET A 1 -54.11 -38.57 34.73
CA MET A 1 -54.68 -37.21 34.86
C MET A 1 -53.55 -36.30 35.35
N ALA A 2 -53.30 -35.22 34.60
CA ALA A 2 -52.66 -33.91 34.91
C ALA A 2 -51.98 -33.70 36.29
N GLU A 3 -50.90 -32.92 36.49
CA GLU A 3 -50.25 -31.89 35.68
C GLU A 3 -48.88 -31.48 36.29
N PHE A 4 -48.04 -30.87 35.44
CA PHE A 4 -46.75 -30.24 35.74
C PHE A 4 -46.86 -29.02 36.68
N GLY A 5 -45.80 -28.74 37.44
CA GLY A 5 -45.70 -27.54 38.28
C GLY A 5 -44.26 -27.06 38.53
N LEU A 6 -43.75 -26.28 37.58
CA LEU A 6 -42.47 -25.59 37.51
C LEU A 6 -42.43 -24.32 38.40
N LYS A 7 -41.29 -24.04 39.08
CA LYS A 7 -40.69 -22.71 39.43
C LYS A 7 -39.55 -22.93 40.46
N SER A 8 -38.26 -22.87 40.12
CA SER A 8 -37.41 -21.68 39.86
C SER A 8 -37.46 -20.69 41.05
N LEU A 9 -36.38 -20.29 41.74
CA LEU A 9 -35.04 -19.83 41.32
C LEU A 9 -34.05 -19.94 42.51
N ILE A 10 -32.81 -20.40 42.30
CA ILE A 10 -31.55 -19.62 42.21
C ILE A 10 -31.20 -18.82 43.48
N ALA A 11 -30.06 -19.17 44.12
CA ALA A 11 -28.95 -18.23 44.33
C ALA A 11 -27.83 -18.88 45.13
N ARG A 12 -26.65 -18.98 44.52
CA ARG A 12 -25.31 -18.66 45.06
C ARG A 12 -24.28 -19.60 44.45
N THR A 13 -23.82 -19.23 43.25
CA THR A 13 -22.49 -19.64 42.82
C THR A 13 -21.80 -18.43 42.20
N ALA A 14 -20.65 -18.12 42.78
CA ALA A 14 -19.89 -16.92 42.57
C ALA A 14 -19.11 -16.97 41.24
N ALA A 15 -18.91 -15.78 40.69
CA ALA A 15 -17.78 -15.28 39.92
C ALA A 15 -16.80 -16.31 39.30
N ALA A 16 -16.72 -16.28 37.97
CA ALA A 16 -15.46 -16.24 37.24
C ALA A 16 -15.72 -15.70 35.82
N ALA A 17 -15.69 -14.38 35.66
CA ALA A 17 -15.65 -13.76 34.35
C ALA A 17 -14.23 -13.93 33.76
N LEU A 18 -13.99 -15.10 33.15
CA LEU A 18 -12.87 -15.29 32.23
C LEU A 18 -13.26 -14.66 30.89
N LEU A 19 -13.02 -13.35 30.77
CA LEU A 19 -12.95 -12.67 29.48
C LEU A 19 -11.71 -13.20 28.76
N ALA A 20 -11.85 -14.35 28.08
CA ALA A 20 -10.94 -14.72 27.01
C ALA A 20 -11.18 -13.73 25.87
N ALA A 21 -10.43 -12.63 25.88
CA ALA A 21 -10.38 -11.76 24.72
C ALA A 21 -9.79 -12.59 23.57
N PRO A 22 -10.53 -12.85 22.49
CA PRO A 22 -9.88 -13.37 21.30
C PRO A 22 -8.92 -12.27 20.84
N LEU A 23 -7.62 -12.53 20.96
CA LEU A 23 -6.61 -11.82 20.20
C LEU A 23 -6.94 -12.07 18.73
N LEU A 24 -7.85 -11.24 18.18
CA LEU A 24 -8.04 -11.07 16.76
C LEU A 24 -6.69 -10.60 16.24
N SER A 25 -5.86 -11.56 15.85
CA SER A 25 -4.71 -11.33 15.00
C SER A 25 -5.29 -10.89 13.67
N VAL A 26 -5.56 -9.59 13.56
CA VAL A 26 -5.88 -8.97 12.29
C VAL A 26 -4.66 -9.28 11.43
N PRO A 27 -4.78 -10.02 10.31
CA PRO A 27 -3.68 -10.12 9.40
C PRO A 27 -3.34 -8.69 8.99
N THR A 28 -2.20 -8.18 9.45
CA THR A 28 -1.61 -7.00 8.85
C THR A 28 -1.37 -7.42 7.40
N ALA A 29 -2.23 -6.93 6.51
CA ALA A 29 -1.98 -7.01 5.08
C ALA A 29 -0.62 -6.32 4.89
N HIS A 30 0.44 -7.12 4.82
CA HIS A 30 1.74 -6.61 4.46
C HIS A 30 1.56 -6.13 3.04
N ALA A 31 1.52 -4.80 2.89
CA ALA A 31 1.59 -4.17 1.60
C ALA A 31 2.76 -4.81 0.84
N VAL A 32 2.46 -5.51 -0.25
CA VAL A 32 3.49 -6.06 -1.11
C VAL A 32 4.32 -4.87 -1.59
N PRO A 33 5.66 -4.87 -1.41
CA PRO A 33 6.49 -3.77 -1.85
C PRO A 33 6.26 -3.50 -3.34
N LEU A 34 5.90 -2.26 -3.66
CA LEU A 34 5.60 -1.84 -5.03
C LEU A 34 6.89 -1.54 -5.77
N HIS A 35 7.36 -2.49 -6.58
CA HIS A 35 8.52 -2.24 -7.46
C HIS A 35 8.13 -1.40 -8.68
N CYS A 36 9.12 -0.82 -9.37
CA CYS A 36 8.91 0.02 -10.55
C CYS A 36 7.97 -0.58 -11.60
N GLY A 37 8.17 -1.85 -11.95
CA GLY A 37 7.31 -2.52 -12.92
C GLY A 37 5.85 -2.60 -12.48
N GLY A 38 5.60 -2.63 -11.16
CA GLY A 38 4.26 -2.65 -10.57
C GLY A 38 3.48 -1.34 -10.76
N VAL A 39 4.18 -0.21 -10.97
CA VAL A 39 3.58 1.09 -11.31
C VAL A 39 3.81 1.47 -12.78
N GLY A 40 4.18 0.52 -13.64
CA GLY A 40 4.44 0.80 -15.05
C GLY A 40 5.69 1.64 -15.31
N GLY A 41 6.62 1.68 -14.36
CA GLY A 41 7.91 2.34 -14.50
C GLY A 41 9.06 1.36 -14.79
N VAL A 42 10.22 1.94 -15.04
CA VAL A 42 11.52 1.26 -15.20
C VAL A 42 12.54 1.88 -14.26
N PHE A 43 13.48 1.06 -13.78
CA PHE A 43 14.63 1.59 -13.04
C PHE A 43 15.62 2.22 -14.02
N VAL A 44 15.98 3.48 -13.77
CA VAL A 44 16.98 4.21 -14.56
C VAL A 44 18.15 4.53 -13.65
N ALA A 45 19.29 3.89 -13.92
CA ALA A 45 20.52 4.19 -13.20
C ALA A 45 21.03 5.58 -13.58
N HIS A 46 21.38 6.38 -12.59
CA HIS A 46 21.99 7.68 -12.76
C HIS A 46 23.47 7.58 -12.34
N GLY A 47 24.38 7.93 -13.24
CA GLY A 47 25.82 7.83 -12.96
C GLY A 47 26.36 6.39 -13.03
N THR A 48 27.43 6.10 -12.28
CA THR A 48 28.19 4.84 -12.37
C THR A 48 28.18 4.01 -11.09
N ASP A 49 27.56 4.51 -10.02
CA ASP A 49 27.49 3.87 -8.71
C ASP A 49 26.30 2.89 -8.58
N GLY A 50 25.50 2.76 -9.63
CA GLY A 50 24.34 1.87 -9.71
C GLY A 50 23.11 2.38 -8.98
N ARG A 51 23.15 3.61 -8.44
CA ARG A 51 21.95 4.26 -7.90
C ARG A 51 21.08 4.79 -9.02
N GLY A 52 19.79 4.91 -8.76
CA GLY A 52 18.85 5.37 -9.75
C GLY A 52 17.46 5.54 -9.21
N ASP A 53 16.58 5.99 -10.09
CA ASP A 53 15.18 6.26 -9.77
C ASP A 53 14.25 5.43 -10.65
N CYS A 54 12.98 5.45 -10.26
CA CYS A 54 11.90 4.89 -11.04
C CYS A 54 11.35 5.92 -12.01
N GLU A 55 11.40 5.68 -13.32
CA GLU A 55 10.84 6.56 -14.35
C GLU A 55 9.67 5.90 -15.09
N PRO A 56 8.73 6.65 -15.68
CA PRO A 56 7.68 6.09 -16.53
C PRO A 56 8.27 5.23 -17.66
N ALA A 57 7.73 4.04 -17.88
CA ALA A 57 8.12 3.22 -19.04
C ALA A 57 7.40 3.61 -20.34
N ASP A 58 6.38 4.46 -20.23
CA ASP A 58 5.53 4.86 -21.35
C ASP A 58 6.26 5.82 -22.30
N SER A 59 6.47 5.39 -23.53
CA SER A 59 7.28 6.11 -24.51
C SER A 59 6.64 7.38 -25.09
N ARG A 60 5.42 7.75 -24.69
CA ARG A 60 4.78 8.99 -25.19
C ARG A 60 5.58 10.20 -24.73
N ALA A 61 5.79 11.18 -25.61
CA ALA A 61 6.60 12.36 -25.31
C ALA A 61 6.15 13.11 -24.03
N LYS A 62 4.83 13.16 -23.76
CA LYS A 62 4.28 13.76 -22.55
C LYS A 62 4.69 13.06 -21.24
N CYS A 63 5.18 11.83 -21.33
CA CYS A 63 5.66 11.03 -20.19
C CYS A 63 7.15 11.23 -19.92
N HIS A 64 7.87 11.95 -20.81
CA HIS A 64 9.29 12.23 -20.70
C HIS A 64 9.57 13.72 -20.97
N ILE A 65 9.01 14.58 -20.11
CA ILE A 65 9.20 16.03 -20.21
C ILE A 65 10.52 16.40 -19.53
N PRO A 66 11.41 17.18 -20.16
CA PRO A 66 12.65 17.65 -19.55
C PRO A 66 12.37 18.39 -18.23
N PRO A 67 13.21 18.29 -17.20
CA PRO A 67 12.95 18.91 -15.88
C PRO A 67 12.62 20.41 -15.93
N ALA A 68 13.19 21.15 -16.88
CA ALA A 68 12.92 22.58 -17.05
C ALA A 68 11.49 22.90 -17.54
N ASP A 69 10.81 21.93 -18.14
CA ASP A 69 9.50 22.06 -18.76
C ASP A 69 8.39 21.33 -17.95
N GLN A 70 8.75 20.74 -16.80
CA GLN A 70 7.81 20.03 -15.94
C GLN A 70 6.93 21.03 -15.16
N GLY A 71 5.62 20.78 -15.13
CA GLY A 71 4.71 21.51 -14.25
C GLY A 71 4.79 21.01 -12.81
N ASP A 72 4.22 21.78 -11.87
CA ASP A 72 4.31 21.50 -10.42
C ASP A 72 3.82 20.11 -10.01
N ASP A 73 2.79 19.59 -10.70
CA ASP A 73 2.17 18.29 -10.42
C ASP A 73 2.67 17.16 -11.33
N TYR A 74 3.75 17.37 -12.07
CA TYR A 74 4.35 16.35 -12.93
C TYR A 74 5.34 15.49 -12.12
N ILE A 75 5.25 14.17 -12.26
CA ILE A 75 6.20 13.25 -11.63
C ILE A 75 6.99 12.54 -12.72
N GLY A 76 8.23 12.99 -12.91
CA GLY A 76 9.18 12.40 -13.88
C GLY A 76 9.94 11.20 -13.32
N HIS A 77 10.17 11.18 -12.02
CA HIS A 77 10.86 10.08 -11.35
C HIS A 77 10.39 9.90 -9.91
N ILE A 78 10.61 8.72 -9.35
CA ILE A 78 10.43 8.44 -7.92
C ILE A 78 11.64 7.69 -7.36
N ALA A 79 12.15 8.20 -6.24
CA ALA A 79 13.15 7.55 -5.42
C ALA A 79 12.65 6.21 -4.88
N LEU A 80 13.40 5.14 -5.15
CA LEU A 80 13.20 3.83 -4.54
C LEU A 80 13.85 3.73 -3.16
N ASP A 81 13.33 2.85 -2.32
CA ASP A 81 13.96 2.43 -1.08
C ASP A 81 14.30 0.92 -1.11
N PRO A 82 15.59 0.54 -1.17
CA PRO A 82 16.75 1.41 -1.41
C PRO A 82 16.82 1.91 -2.87
N LEU A 83 17.66 2.92 -3.15
CA LEU A 83 17.86 3.55 -4.47
C LEU A 83 18.60 2.68 -5.50
N PHE A 84 18.43 1.36 -5.46
CA PHE A 84 19.12 0.39 -6.30
C PHE A 84 18.11 -0.48 -7.05
N PRO A 85 18.55 -1.24 -8.07
CA PRO A 85 17.70 -2.25 -8.70
C PRO A 85 17.12 -3.20 -7.63
N GLY A 86 15.81 -3.40 -7.66
CA GLY A 86 15.09 -4.20 -6.66
C GLY A 86 14.58 -3.41 -5.45
N GLY A 87 14.86 -2.11 -5.37
CA GLY A 87 14.20 -1.20 -4.44
C GLY A 87 12.68 -1.15 -4.62
N ALA A 88 11.99 -0.70 -3.58
CA ALA A 88 10.55 -0.57 -3.57
C ALA A 88 10.12 0.89 -3.44
N LEU A 89 8.94 1.19 -3.96
CA LEU A 89 8.26 2.45 -3.70
C LEU A 89 7.75 2.42 -2.25
N ALA A 90 8.02 3.49 -1.51
CA ALA A 90 7.37 3.74 -0.24
C ALA A 90 5.86 3.84 -0.47
N PHE A 91 5.07 3.34 0.48
CA PHE A 91 3.63 3.14 0.31
C PHE A 91 2.87 4.42 -0.10
N GLY A 92 3.30 5.60 0.39
CA GLY A 92 2.72 6.89 0.01
C GLY A 92 3.01 7.33 -1.42
N GLN A 93 4.09 6.87 -2.04
CA GLN A 93 4.52 7.34 -3.37
C GLN A 93 3.54 6.90 -4.48
N ALA A 94 2.98 5.69 -4.38
CA ALA A 94 2.00 5.20 -5.34
C ALA A 94 0.71 6.04 -5.34
N ALA A 95 0.28 6.56 -4.19
CA ALA A 95 -0.89 7.43 -4.11
C ALA A 95 -0.63 8.77 -4.84
N ILE A 96 0.57 9.34 -4.68
CA ILE A 96 0.95 10.60 -5.33
C ILE A 96 0.99 10.42 -6.86
N LEU A 97 1.45 9.26 -7.36
CA LEU A 97 1.37 8.95 -8.79
C LEU A 97 -0.06 9.05 -9.34
N GLY A 98 -1.05 8.56 -8.58
CA GLY A 98 -2.45 8.60 -8.98
C GLY A 98 -3.05 10.01 -9.05
N MET A 99 -2.39 10.96 -8.39
CA MET A 99 -2.79 12.37 -8.34
C MET A 99 -1.99 13.26 -9.31
N SER A 100 -0.91 12.74 -9.89
CA SER A 100 -0.05 13.51 -10.79
C SER A 100 -0.74 13.91 -12.11
N SER A 101 -0.28 15.00 -12.70
CA SER A 101 -0.74 15.49 -14.01
C SER A 101 -0.46 14.49 -15.14
N ASN A 102 0.57 13.66 -14.99
CA ASN A 102 0.96 12.58 -15.90
C ASN A 102 0.59 11.19 -15.36
N LYS A 103 -0.42 11.07 -14.49
CA LYS A 103 -0.84 9.78 -13.91
C LYS A 103 -1.10 8.68 -14.93
N ASP A 104 -1.48 9.02 -16.15
CA ASP A 104 -1.73 8.06 -17.22
C ASP A 104 -0.46 7.51 -17.88
N CYS A 105 0.71 8.05 -17.53
CA CYS A 105 2.04 7.48 -17.83
C CYS A 105 2.45 6.40 -16.83
N TRP A 106 1.70 6.28 -15.73
CA TRP A 106 1.94 5.32 -14.65
C TRP A 106 0.81 4.28 -14.61
N LYS A 107 1.11 3.07 -14.17
CA LYS A 107 0.14 1.99 -13.89
C LYS A 107 -0.13 1.93 -12.40
N VAL A 108 -0.67 3.00 -11.84
CA VAL A 108 -1.00 3.04 -10.41
C VAL A 108 -2.05 1.97 -10.11
N PRO A 109 -1.76 1.00 -9.22
CA PRO A 109 -2.75 0.01 -8.83
C PRO A 109 -3.95 0.71 -8.18
N PRO A 110 -5.18 0.18 -8.32
CA PRO A 110 -6.32 0.68 -7.54
C PRO A 110 -6.02 0.54 -6.05
N SER A 111 -6.28 1.60 -5.30
CA SER A 111 -6.14 1.70 -3.84
C SER A 111 -7.22 0.94 -3.09
#